data_AF-A0A653C0U8-F1
#
_entry.id   AF-A0A653C0U8-F1
#
_cell.length_a   1.000
_cell.length_b   1.000
_cell.length_c   1.000
_cell.angle_alpha   90.00
_cell.angle_beta   90.00
_cell.angle_gamma   90.00
#
_symmetry.space_group_name_H-M   'P 1'
#
loop_
_entity.id
_entity.type
_entity.pdbx_description
1 polymer ?
#
loop_
_entity_poly.entity_id
_entity_poly.type
_entity_poly.pdbx_seq_one_letter_code
_entity_poly.pdbx_strand_id
1 'polypeptide(L)'
;MISFYEGLNIPLVFIAVAGRSNGLGPVISGNTDYPVINCPPGPKEDLQRDVWSSLNVPSGLGCSTVVYPETAALCAAQNIALTNYIVWARLRGRRLGFFESLSKTDKHLRNTH
;
A
#
# COMPACT_ATOMS: atom_id res chain seq x y z
N MET A 1 -19.91 -2.15 9.52
CA MET A 1 -18.50 -2.44 9.91
C MET A 1 -17.59 -1.26 9.58
N ILE A 2 -17.61 -0.73 8.35
CA ILE A 2 -16.87 0.49 7.96
C ILE A 2 -17.24 1.68 8.87
N SER A 3 -18.54 1.91 9.07
CA SER A 3 -19.08 2.98 9.92
C SER A 3 -18.54 3.02 11.35
N PHE A 4 -18.17 1.86 11.91
CA PHE A 4 -17.58 1.80 13.25
C PHE A 4 -16.20 2.47 13.27
N TYR A 5 -15.36 2.21 12.26
CA TYR A 5 -14.03 2.80 12.17
C TYR A 5 -14.09 4.28 11.77
N GLU A 6 -15.03 4.67 10.91
CA GLU A 6 -15.25 6.08 10.56
C GLU A 6 -15.67 6.90 11.78
N GLY A 7 -16.46 6.31 12.69
CA GLY A 7 -16.89 6.94 13.94
C GLY A 7 -15.77 7.19 14.96
N LEU A 8 -14.56 6.64 14.77
CA LEU A 8 -13.44 6.83 15.70
C LEU A 8 -12.75 8.19 15.55
N ASN A 9 -13.02 8.92 14.45
CA ASN A 9 -12.44 10.24 14.16
C ASN A 9 -10.90 10.28 14.26
N ILE A 10 -10.24 9.21 13.81
CA ILE A 10 -8.79 9.08 13.71
C ILE A 10 -8.35 9.02 12.25
N PRO A 11 -7.10 9.41 11.91
CA PRO A 11 -6.55 9.16 10.58
C PRO A 11 -6.60 7.67 10.24
N LEU A 12 -7.28 7.33 9.14
CA LEU A 12 -7.60 5.96 8.78
C LEU A 12 -7.24 5.67 7.32
N VAL A 13 -6.72 4.49 7.08
CA VAL A 13 -6.47 3.93 5.75
C VAL A 13 -6.92 2.47 5.77
N PHE A 14 -7.77 2.08 4.83
CA PHE A 14 -8.22 0.70 4.71
C PHE A 14 -7.28 -0.11 3.82
N ILE A 15 -6.88 -1.29 4.27
CA ILE A 15 -6.15 -2.26 3.46
C ILE A 15 -7.06 -3.46 3.21
N ALA A 16 -7.52 -3.61 1.97
CA ALA A 16 -8.40 -4.69 1.54
C ALA A 16 -7.56 -5.88 1.06
N VAL A 17 -7.65 -7.01 1.78
CA VAL A 17 -6.95 -8.26 1.44
C VAL A 17 -7.99 -9.29 0.99
N ALA A 18 -8.13 -9.47 -0.32
CA ALA A 18 -9.05 -10.44 -0.91
C ALA A 18 -8.38 -11.16 -2.09
N GLY A 19 -8.40 -12.49 -2.06
CA GLY A 19 -7.84 -13.33 -3.13
C GLY A 19 -8.87 -13.60 -4.23
N ARG A 20 -8.40 -14.14 -5.37
CA ARG A 20 -9.24 -14.46 -6.53
C ARG A 20 -9.91 -13.22 -7.12
N SER A 21 -11.21 -13.07 -6.92
CA SER A 21 -11.97 -11.92 -7.39
C SER A 21 -12.13 -10.92 -6.25
N ASN A 22 -11.38 -9.82 -6.30
CA ASN A 22 -11.41 -8.80 -5.26
C ASN A 22 -12.67 -7.93 -5.36
N GLY A 23 -13.76 -8.37 -4.75
CA GLY A 23 -14.95 -7.55 -4.54
C GLY A 23 -14.86 -6.64 -3.30
N LEU A 24 -13.98 -6.97 -2.34
CA LEU A 24 -13.91 -6.28 -1.05
C LEU A 24 -13.38 -4.85 -1.21
N GLY A 25 -12.31 -4.68 -1.97
CA GLY A 25 -11.69 -3.38 -2.23
C GLY A 25 -12.64 -2.35 -2.85
N PRO A 26 -13.24 -2.66 -4.01
CA PRO A 26 -14.23 -1.81 -4.66
C PRO A 26 -15.42 -1.47 -3.76
N VAL A 27 -15.94 -2.45 -3.01
CA VAL A 27 -17.09 -2.24 -2.10
C VAL A 27 -16.71 -1.27 -0.98
N ILE A 28 -15.54 -1.44 -0.34
CA ILE A 28 -15.09 -0.50 0.69
C ILE A 28 -14.90 0.89 0.08
N SER A 29 -14.22 0.99 -1.06
CA SER A 29 -13.94 2.27 -1.73
C SER A 29 -15.18 3.02 -2.20
N GLY A 30 -16.29 2.33 -2.47
CA GLY A 30 -17.56 2.96 -2.83
C GLY A 30 -18.38 3.42 -1.63
N ASN A 31 -18.00 3.04 -0.41
CA ASN A 31 -18.77 3.27 0.81
C ASN A 31 -17.98 4.09 1.86
N THR A 32 -16.81 4.62 1.52
CA THR A 32 -15.98 5.42 2.44
C THR A 32 -15.21 6.50 1.70
N ASP A 33 -15.03 7.65 2.34
CA ASP A 33 -14.19 8.75 1.83
C ASP A 33 -12.70 8.57 2.18
N TYR A 34 -12.37 7.57 3.01
CA TYR A 34 -11.00 7.27 3.41
C TYR A 34 -10.24 6.48 2.32
N PRO A 35 -8.90 6.62 2.25
CA PRO A 35 -8.11 5.87 1.27
C PRO A 35 -8.24 4.35 1.43
N VAL A 36 -8.41 3.66 0.31
CA VAL A 36 -8.48 2.18 0.25
C VAL A 36 -7.32 1.64 -0.60
N ILE A 37 -6.61 0.66 -0.05
CA ILE A 37 -5.47 -0.01 -0.68
C ILE A 37 -5.77 -1.49 -0.81
N ASN A 38 -5.89 -1.98 -2.03
CA ASN A 38 -6.03 -3.39 -2.35
C ASN A 38 -4.65 -4.07 -2.25
N CYS A 39 -4.56 -5.10 -1.44
CA CYS A 39 -3.38 -5.96 -1.31
C CYS A 39 -3.80 -7.43 -1.48
N PRO A 40 -3.99 -7.91 -2.72
CA PRO A 40 -4.45 -9.26 -2.97
C PRO A 40 -3.43 -10.29 -2.44
N PRO A 41 -3.86 -11.30 -1.65
CA PRO A 41 -3.00 -12.37 -1.19
C PRO A 41 -2.87 -13.45 -2.29
N GLY A 42 -1.69 -14.07 -2.40
CA GLY A 42 -1.54 -15.29 -3.20
C GLY A 42 -0.14 -15.53 -3.76
N PRO A 43 0.12 -16.75 -4.27
CA PRO A 43 1.32 -17.05 -5.04
C PRO A 43 1.37 -16.24 -6.33
N LYS A 44 2.58 -15.99 -6.85
CA LYS A 44 2.79 -15.11 -8.04
C LYS A 44 2.05 -15.58 -9.29
N GLU A 45 1.78 -16.88 -9.39
CA GLU A 45 1.11 -17.52 -10.53
C GLU A 45 -0.37 -17.10 -10.64
N ASP A 46 -1.12 -17.15 -9.54
CA ASP A 46 -2.54 -16.76 -9.52
C ASP A 46 -2.71 -15.23 -9.55
N LEU A 47 -1.72 -14.50 -9.01
CA LEU A 47 -1.74 -13.04 -8.94
C LEU A 47 -1.89 -12.38 -10.33
N GLN A 48 -1.30 -12.96 -11.39
CA GLN A 48 -1.36 -12.40 -12.74
C GLN A 48 -2.80 -12.30 -13.27
N ARG A 49 -3.66 -13.26 -12.90
CA ARG A 49 -5.07 -13.25 -13.27
C ARG A 49 -5.88 -12.41 -12.29
N ASP A 50 -5.62 -12.60 -11.00
CA ASP A 50 -6.44 -12.04 -9.92
C ASP A 50 -6.25 -10.52 -9.76
N VAL A 51 -5.07 -9.98 -10.09
CA VAL A 51 -4.76 -8.54 -9.99
C VAL A 51 -5.68 -7.67 -10.86
N TRP A 52 -6.12 -8.19 -12.01
CA TRP A 52 -7.03 -7.46 -12.90
C TRP A 52 -8.35 -7.11 -12.23
N SER A 53 -8.83 -7.96 -11.31
CA SER A 53 -10.05 -7.66 -10.54
C SER A 53 -9.89 -6.48 -9.58
N SER A 54 -8.65 -6.15 -9.18
CA SER A 54 -8.34 -5.01 -8.32
C SER A 54 -8.00 -3.73 -9.11
N LEU A 55 -7.56 -3.87 -10.37
CA LEU A 55 -7.20 -2.75 -11.25
C LEU A 55 -8.38 -2.26 -12.11
N ASN A 56 -9.19 -3.17 -12.63
CA ASN A 56 -10.30 -2.85 -13.51
C ASN A 56 -11.57 -2.58 -12.69
N VAL A 57 -11.63 -1.39 -12.08
CA VAL A 57 -12.76 -0.95 -11.26
C VAL A 57 -13.64 0.06 -12.01
N PRO A 58 -14.95 0.10 -11.75
CA PRO A 58 -15.85 1.06 -12.39
C PRO A 58 -15.49 2.51 -12.02
N SER A 59 -15.92 3.45 -12.88
CA SER A 59 -15.75 4.88 -12.67
C SER A 59 -16.40 5.33 -11.36
N GLY A 60 -15.70 6.18 -10.60
CA GLY A 60 -16.14 6.68 -9.29
C GLY A 60 -15.54 5.93 -8.11
N LEU A 61 -14.72 4.90 -8.34
CA LEU A 61 -13.95 4.22 -7.28
C LEU A 61 -12.47 4.62 -7.36
N GLY A 62 -11.90 4.99 -6.21
CA GLY A 62 -10.54 5.52 -6.07
C GLY A 62 -9.55 4.55 -5.41
N CYS A 63 -9.86 3.26 -5.32
CA CYS A 63 -8.99 2.30 -4.66
C CYS A 63 -7.65 2.13 -5.41
N SER A 64 -6.56 2.17 -4.66
CA SER A 64 -5.22 1.86 -5.16
C SER A 64 -4.94 0.36 -5.05
N THR A 65 -4.04 -0.18 -5.87
CA THR A 65 -3.64 -1.60 -5.80
C THR A 65 -2.14 -1.72 -5.59
N VAL A 66 -1.74 -2.48 -4.58
CA VAL A 66 -0.36 -2.73 -4.20
C VAL A 66 -0.16 -4.23 -3.97
N VAL A 67 0.78 -4.83 -4.67
CA VAL A 67 0.96 -6.30 -4.67
C VAL A 67 1.60 -6.82 -3.38
N TYR A 68 2.63 -6.15 -2.87
CA TYR A 68 3.39 -6.67 -1.74
C TYR A 68 2.88 -6.08 -0.42
N PRO A 69 2.75 -6.89 0.64
CA PRO A 69 2.23 -6.42 1.93
C PRO A 69 3.11 -5.32 2.54
N GLU A 70 4.43 -5.39 2.38
CA GLU A 70 5.36 -4.37 2.86
C GLU A 70 5.16 -3.04 2.14
N THR A 71 4.85 -3.10 0.84
CA THR A 71 4.54 -1.91 0.05
C THR A 71 3.16 -1.35 0.36
N ALA A 72 2.18 -2.19 0.73
CA ALA A 72 0.86 -1.73 1.16
C ALA A 72 0.96 -0.97 2.48
N ALA A 73 1.74 -1.48 3.44
CA ALA A 73 2.04 -0.78 4.68
C ALA A 73 2.80 0.55 4.44
N LEU A 74 3.73 0.57 3.48
CA LEU A 74 4.45 1.80 3.10
C LEU A 74 3.52 2.84 2.47
N CYS A 75 2.60 2.41 1.61
CA CYS A 75 1.59 3.27 0.99
C CYS A 75 0.64 3.86 2.05
N ALA A 76 0.18 3.03 2.99
CA ALA A 76 -0.62 3.51 4.13
C ALA A 76 0.15 4.53 4.99
N ALA A 77 1.42 4.24 5.29
CA ALA A 77 2.28 5.17 6.02
C ALA A 77 2.48 6.50 5.27
N GLN A 78 2.60 6.48 3.93
CA GLN A 78 2.69 7.69 3.12
C GLN A 78 1.42 8.54 3.16
N ASN A 79 0.24 7.92 3.13
CA ASN A 79 -1.03 8.61 3.31
C ASN A 79 -1.09 9.31 4.69
N ILE A 80 -0.74 8.60 5.76
CA ILE A 80 -0.75 9.14 7.13
C ILE A 80 0.35 10.21 7.31
N ALA A 81 1.48 10.09 6.62
CA ALA A 81 2.59 11.03 6.73
C ALA A 81 2.25 12.45 6.27
N LEU A 82 1.18 12.63 5.48
CA LEU A 82 0.72 13.96 5.07
C LEU A 82 0.24 14.80 6.27
N THR A 83 -0.28 14.15 7.30
CA THR A 83 -0.80 14.83 8.50
C THR A 83 0.00 14.50 9.77
N ASN A 84 0.88 13.49 9.74
CA ASN A 84 1.71 13.08 10.87
C ASN A 84 3.22 13.23 10.58
N TYR A 85 3.84 14.25 11.18
CA TYR A 85 5.26 14.56 10.97
C TYR A 85 6.22 13.48 11.51
N ILE A 86 5.82 12.69 12.51
CA ILE A 86 6.64 11.60 13.07
C ILE A 86 6.73 10.46 12.05
N VAL A 87 5.60 10.09 11.44
CA VAL A 87 5.57 9.09 10.37
C VAL A 87 6.36 9.59 9.17
N TRP A 88 6.17 10.85 8.79
CA TRP A 88 6.93 11.48 7.70
C TRP A 88 8.44 11.43 7.93
N ALA A 89 8.91 11.78 9.13
CA ALA A 89 10.34 11.77 9.47
C ALA A 89 10.93 10.35 9.39
N ARG A 90 10.18 9.33 9.86
CA ARG A 90 10.58 7.92 9.74
C ARG A 90 10.69 7.47 8.29
N LEU A 91 9.73 7.85 7.44
CA LEU A 91 9.78 7.56 6.00
C LEU A 91 10.98 8.23 5.34
N ARG A 92 11.30 9.46 5.73
CA ARG A 92 12.46 10.19 5.22
C ARG A 92 13.78 9.51 5.62
N GLY A 93 13.92 9.12 6.88
CA GLY A 93 15.08 8.38 7.38
C GLY A 93 15.25 7.03 6.67
N ARG A 94 14.16 6.29 6.46
CA ARG A 94 14.17 5.03 5.71
C ARG A 94 14.65 5.22 4.27
N ARG A 95 14.19 6.27 3.57
CA ARG A 95 14.64 6.61 2.21
C ARG A 95 16.14 6.87 2.16
N LEU A 96 16.69 7.60 3.12
CA LEU A 96 18.12 7.87 3.22
C LEU A 96 18.92 6.56 3.44
N GLY A 97 18.46 5.71 4.37
CA GLY A 97 19.10 4.42 4.63
C GLY A 97 19.17 3.51 3.39
N PHE A 98 18.12 3.48 2.57
CA PHE A 98 18.14 2.77 1.29
C PHE A 98 19.18 3.35 0.32
N PHE A 99 19.25 4.66 0.18
CA PHE A 99 20.23 5.32 -0.69
C PHE A 99 21.68 5.02 -0.27
N GLU A 100 21.96 5.07 1.04
CA GLU A 100 23.27 4.71 1.58
C GLU A 100 23.61 3.24 1.33
N SER A 101 22.65 2.33 1.55
CA SER A 101 22.85 0.90 1.33
C SER A 101 23.21 0.60 -0.12
N LEU A 102 22.50 1.20 -1.09
CA LEU A 102 22.81 1.04 -2.51
C LEU A 102 24.21 1.54 -2.85
N SER A 103 24.58 2.72 -2.32
CA SER A 103 25.91 3.32 -2.54
C SER A 103 27.04 2.48 -1.94
N LYS A 104 26.81 1.84 -0.78
CA LYS A 104 27.77 0.93 -0.14
C LYS A 104 27.93 -0.36 -0.93
N THR A 105 26.83 -0.95 -1.41
CA THR A 105 26.85 -2.15 -2.24
C THR A 105 27.58 -1.91 -3.57
N ASP A 106 27.34 -0.78 -4.24
CA ASP A 106 28.05 -0.42 -5.49
C ASP A 106 29.56 -0.31 -5.28
N LYS A 107 30.00 0.39 -4.22
CA LYS A 107 31.43 0.48 -3.86
C LYS A 107 32.05 -0.89 -3.56
N HIS A 108 31.31 -1.76 -2.87
CA HIS A 108 31.80 -3.09 -2.55
C HIS A 108 32.02 -3.92 -3.82
N LEU A 109 31.04 -3.94 -4.74
CA LEU A 109 31.15 -4.68 -6.01
C LEU A 109 32.30 -4.19 -6.90
N ARG A 110 32.61 -2.88 -6.89
CA ARG A 110 33.74 -2.32 -7.65
C ARG A 110 35.12 -2.72 -7.11
N ASN A 111 35.24 -2.99 -5.81
CA ASN A 111 36.51 -3.35 -5.18
C ASN A 111 36.79 -4.87 -5.21
N THR A 112 35.82 -5.67 -5.65
CA THR A 112 35.93 -7.14 -5.76
C THR A 112 36.34 -7.60 -7.16
N HIS A 113 36.44 -6.66 -8.11
CA HIS A 113 37.05 -6.83 -9.43
C HIS A 113 38.43 -6.17 -9.45
#